data_AF-A0A2M7BN58-F1
#
_entry.id   AF-A0A2M7BN58-F1
#
_cell.length_a   1.000
_cell.length_b   1.000
_cell.length_c   1.000
_cell.angle_alpha   90.00
_cell.angle_beta   90.00
_cell.angle_gamma   90.00
#
_symmetry.space_group_name_H-M   'P 1'
#
loop_
_entity.id
_entity.type
_entity.pdbx_description
1 polymer ?
#
loop_
_entity_poly.entity_id
_entity_poly.type
_entity_poly.pdbx_seq_one_letter_code
_entity_poly.pdbx_strand_id
1 'polypeptide(L)'
;MQNKKLKIGINGFGRIGSVVLRAILKEKYDVQVVAINTRGNLDMQVFLQQFKYDSVYGRVPFMVSTGDPQKSGEIGHLNIGDDISIPFLGQSDPSKIRWSDYKAEVVLECTGAFTGQNAGLHLKAGAKKVVISAPAKDKKIPTFILGVNEDSYKNEVLLSNGSCTTNCVAPIVKLIDEKIGFQEGVLT
;
A
#
# COMPACT_ATOMS: atom_id res chain seq x y z
N MET A 1 18.30 9.62 -19.81
CA MET A 1 16.85 9.69 -19.57
C MET A 1 16.62 9.22 -18.14
N GLN A 2 16.10 10.05 -17.23
CA GLN A 2 15.81 9.62 -15.86
C GLN A 2 14.81 8.46 -15.92
N ASN A 3 15.19 7.28 -15.40
CA ASN A 3 14.27 6.15 -15.26
C ASN A 3 13.07 6.64 -14.46
N LYS A 4 11.89 6.65 -15.09
CA LYS A 4 10.67 7.18 -14.49
C LYS A 4 10.15 6.15 -13.49
N LYS A 5 10.56 6.29 -12.22
CA LYS A 5 10.07 5.44 -11.12
C LYS A 5 8.55 5.52 -11.01
N LEU A 6 7.91 4.38 -10.76
CA LEU A 6 6.47 4.32 -10.51
C LEU A 6 6.14 5.07 -9.21
N LYS A 7 5.16 5.98 -9.26
CA LYS A 7 4.78 6.80 -8.11
C LYS A 7 3.64 6.16 -7.32
N ILE A 8 3.89 5.90 -6.05
CA ILE A 8 2.98 5.18 -5.16
C ILE A 8 2.52 6.09 -4.02
N GLY A 9 1.20 6.17 -3.80
CA GLY A 9 0.60 6.67 -2.57
C GLY A 9 0.26 5.52 -1.63
N ILE A 10 0.35 5.72 -0.32
CA ILE A 10 -0.08 4.73 0.68
C ILE A 10 -1.22 5.35 1.48
N ASN A 11 -2.41 4.74 1.46
CA ASN A 11 -3.50 5.11 2.34
C ASN A 11 -3.55 4.15 3.53
N GLY A 12 -3.32 4.67 4.74
CA GLY A 12 -3.28 3.89 5.97
C GLY A 12 -1.86 3.50 6.36
N PHE A 13 -1.26 4.27 7.26
CA PHE A 13 0.08 4.01 7.80
C PHE A 13 0.04 3.16 9.09
N GLY A 14 -0.77 2.10 9.08
CA GLY A 14 -0.80 1.08 10.14
C GLY A 14 0.28 0.03 9.95
N ARG A 15 0.03 -1.21 10.41
CA ARG A 15 0.96 -2.34 10.28
C ARG A 15 1.36 -2.61 8.83
N ILE A 16 0.39 -2.69 7.91
CA ILE A 16 0.69 -3.02 6.51
C ILE A 16 1.40 -1.86 5.81
N GLY A 17 0.86 -0.64 5.89
CA GLY A 17 1.46 0.53 5.23
C GLY A 17 2.89 0.83 5.68
N SER A 18 3.19 0.71 6.98
CA SER A 18 4.56 0.92 7.48
C SER A 18 5.52 -0.19 7.03
N VAL A 19 5.08 -1.45 7.02
CA VAL A 19 5.88 -2.59 6.56
C VAL A 19 6.14 -2.50 5.06
N VAL A 20 5.16 -2.07 4.25
CA VAL A 20 5.37 -1.84 2.81
C VAL A 20 6.43 -0.77 2.58
N LEU A 21 6.36 0.37 3.28
CA LEU A 21 7.41 1.40 3.17
C LEU A 21 8.79 0.84 3.57
N ARG A 22 8.87 0.05 4.65
CA ARG A 22 10.11 -0.62 5.06
C ARG A 22 10.64 -1.57 3.99
N ALA A 23 9.76 -2.38 3.37
CA ALA A 23 10.14 -3.32 2.32
C ALA A 23 10.66 -2.58 1.08
N ILE A 24 9.97 -1.51 0.65
CA ILE A 24 10.42 -0.63 -0.46
C ILE A 24 11.84 -0.11 -0.23
N LEU A 25 12.13 0.37 0.98
CA LEU A 25 13.44 0.95 1.29
C LEU A 25 14.53 -0.11 1.44
N LYS A 26 14.24 -1.23 2.10
CA LYS A 26 15.21 -2.31 2.35
C LYS A 26 15.57 -3.07 1.07
N GLU A 27 14.56 -3.47 0.31
CA GLU A 27 14.73 -4.24 -0.93
C GLU A 27 15.04 -3.36 -2.15
N LYS A 28 15.04 -2.03 -1.96
CA LYS A 28 15.34 -1.04 -3.00
C LYS A 28 14.47 -1.21 -4.25
N TYR A 29 13.17 -1.47 -4.07
CA TYR A 29 12.22 -1.54 -5.17
C TYR A 29 12.26 -0.24 -6.00
N ASP A 30 12.15 -0.36 -7.33
CA ASP A 30 12.23 0.79 -8.26
C ASP A 30 10.92 1.60 -8.31
N VAL A 31 10.50 2.09 -7.14
CA VAL A 31 9.27 2.84 -6.92
C VAL A 31 9.56 4.07 -6.05
N GLN A 32 8.70 5.07 -6.13
CA GLN A 32 8.78 6.28 -5.32
C GLN A 32 7.49 6.42 -4.51
N VAL A 33 7.61 6.41 -3.17
CA VAL A 33 6.48 6.77 -2.30
C VAL A 33 6.34 8.28 -2.29
N VAL A 34 5.25 8.80 -2.87
CA VAL A 34 5.06 10.24 -3.10
C VAL A 34 4.20 10.93 -2.05
N ALA A 35 3.37 10.18 -1.34
CA ALA A 35 2.56 10.67 -0.22
C ALA A 35 2.02 9.50 0.60
N ILE A 36 1.84 9.73 1.89
CA ILE A 36 1.21 8.78 2.81
C ILE A 36 0.00 9.47 3.44
N ASN A 37 -1.17 8.87 3.36
CA ASN A 37 -2.36 9.38 4.05
C ASN A 37 -2.65 8.55 5.31
N THR A 38 -3.02 9.23 6.37
CA THR A 38 -3.47 8.65 7.64
C THR A 38 -4.82 9.23 8.03
N ARG A 39 -5.50 8.59 8.97
CA ARG A 39 -6.78 9.09 9.47
C ARG A 39 -6.53 10.11 10.58
N GLY A 40 -6.98 11.34 10.37
CA GLY A 40 -6.95 12.39 11.39
C GLY A 40 -5.62 13.14 11.42
N ASN A 41 -5.44 13.95 12.46
CA ASN A 41 -4.30 14.86 12.59
C ASN A 41 -3.47 14.47 13.82
N LEU A 42 -2.86 13.29 13.76
CA LEU A 42 -1.90 12.86 14.78
C LEU A 42 -0.55 13.56 14.54
N ASP A 43 0.16 13.81 15.63
CA ASP A 43 1.52 14.34 15.59
C ASP A 43 2.43 13.40 14.79
N MET A 44 3.24 13.96 13.89
CA MET A 44 4.25 13.23 13.12
C MET A 44 5.23 12.43 13.98
N GLN A 45 5.48 12.86 15.23
CA GLN A 45 6.28 12.09 16.18
C GLN A 45 5.71 10.68 16.42
N VAL A 46 4.38 10.51 16.43
CA VAL A 46 3.76 9.19 16.58
C VAL A 46 4.14 8.27 15.41
N PHE A 47 4.02 8.78 14.18
CA PHE A 47 4.36 8.02 12.98
C PHE A 47 5.86 7.75 12.87
N LEU A 48 6.70 8.70 13.30
CA LEU A 48 8.15 8.50 13.40
C LEU A 48 8.48 7.35 14.36
N GLN A 49 7.92 7.35 15.56
CA GLN A 49 8.17 6.31 16.56
C GLN A 49 7.71 4.94 16.06
N GLN A 50 6.49 4.85 15.49
CA GLN A 50 5.96 3.63 14.90
C GLN A 50 6.82 3.13 13.73
N PHE A 51 7.29 4.04 12.86
CA PHE A 51 8.14 3.66 11.75
C PHE A 51 9.54 3.28 12.20
N LYS A 52 10.09 3.90 13.25
CA LYS A 52 11.43 3.65 13.75
C LYS A 52 11.52 2.34 14.55
N TYR A 53 10.51 2.03 15.36
CA TYR A 53 10.50 0.89 16.28
C TYR A 53 9.35 -0.05 15.95
N ASP A 54 9.66 -1.27 15.50
CA ASP A 54 8.68 -2.33 15.27
C ASP A 54 9.03 -3.53 16.15
N SER A 55 8.06 -4.06 16.89
CA SER A 55 8.27 -5.16 17.82
C SER A 55 8.64 -6.48 17.16
N VAL A 56 8.28 -6.69 15.89
CA VAL A 56 8.55 -7.92 15.13
C VAL A 56 9.79 -7.75 14.26
N TYR A 57 9.86 -6.64 13.52
CA TYR A 57 10.93 -6.41 12.54
C TYR A 57 12.09 -5.56 13.07
N GLY A 58 12.05 -5.18 14.35
CA GLY A 58 13.06 -4.36 15.00
C GLY A 58 13.11 -2.93 14.45
N ARG A 59 14.29 -2.32 14.61
CA ARG A 59 14.56 -0.94 14.22
C ARG A 59 14.85 -0.83 12.72
N VAL A 60 14.40 0.25 12.10
CA VAL A 60 14.85 0.57 10.74
C VAL A 60 16.33 0.94 10.75
N PRO A 61 17.12 0.51 9.75
CA PRO A 61 18.55 0.84 9.66
C PRO A 61 18.81 2.23 9.06
N PHE A 62 17.77 3.06 8.93
CA PHE A 62 17.83 4.38 8.30
C PHE A 62 17.76 5.47 9.36
N MET A 63 18.46 6.58 9.13
CA MET A 63 18.20 7.80 9.87
C MET A 63 16.81 8.30 9.49
N VAL A 64 15.97 8.57 10.49
CA VAL A 64 14.60 9.02 10.30
C VAL A 64 14.31 10.20 11.20
N SER A 65 13.62 11.19 10.65
CA SER A 65 13.20 12.40 11.36
C SER A 65 11.87 12.91 10.80
N THR A 66 11.27 13.87 11.49
CA THR A 66 10.06 14.56 11.02
C THR A 66 10.42 15.91 10.41
N GLY A 67 9.63 16.37 9.45
CA GLY A 67 9.67 17.73 8.92
C GLY A 67 8.29 18.39 8.99
N ASP A 68 8.27 19.71 8.85
CA ASP A 68 7.04 20.50 8.85
C ASP A 68 6.25 20.33 7.54
N PRO A 69 4.93 20.55 7.56
CA PRO A 69 4.11 20.63 6.35
C PRO A 69 4.65 21.67 5.36
N GLN A 70 4.74 21.31 4.09
CA GLN A 70 5.17 22.21 3.01
C GLN A 70 4.02 22.69 2.14
N LYS A 71 2.88 21.98 2.17
CA LYS A 71 1.67 22.29 1.40
C LYS A 71 0.43 22.22 2.27
N SER A 72 -0.62 22.91 1.82
CA SER A 72 -1.94 22.84 2.45
C SER A 72 -2.48 21.41 2.44
N GLY A 73 -2.90 20.94 3.62
CA GLY A 73 -3.46 19.59 3.82
C GLY A 73 -2.44 18.51 4.17
N GLU A 74 -1.15 18.85 4.18
CA GLU A 74 -0.12 18.03 4.82
C GLU A 74 -0.16 18.25 6.35
N ILE A 75 0.15 17.19 7.09
CA ILE A 75 0.30 17.22 8.56
C ILE A 75 1.77 17.17 8.98
N GLY A 76 2.67 16.95 8.02
CA GLY A 76 4.12 16.99 8.17
C GLY A 76 4.79 16.01 7.23
N HIS A 77 6.08 15.78 7.43
CA HIS A 77 6.90 14.94 6.55
C HIS A 77 7.64 13.87 7.36
N LEU A 78 7.80 12.69 6.77
CA LEU A 78 8.75 11.68 7.23
C LEU A 78 10.00 11.76 6.35
N ASN A 79 11.12 12.15 6.95
CA ASN A 79 12.41 12.24 6.29
C ASN A 79 13.21 10.97 6.57
N ILE A 80 13.85 10.42 5.54
CA ILE A 80 14.59 9.16 5.58
C ILE A 80 15.94 9.37 4.89
N GLY A 81 17.03 9.35 5.68
CA GLY A 81 18.33 9.81 5.22
C GLY A 81 18.30 11.26 4.73
N ASP A 82 19.16 11.59 3.77
CA ASP A 82 19.28 12.94 3.22
C ASP A 82 18.44 13.16 1.95
N ASP A 83 17.97 12.07 1.32
CA ASP A 83 17.42 12.11 -0.05
C ASP A 83 15.90 11.93 -0.13
N ILE A 84 15.26 11.41 0.93
CA ILE A 84 13.84 11.03 0.89
C ILE A 84 13.07 11.85 1.91
N SER A 85 12.12 12.64 1.42
CA SER A 85 11.10 13.30 2.23
C SER A 85 9.71 12.94 1.72
N ILE A 86 8.89 12.35 2.57
CA ILE A 86 7.56 11.85 2.22
C ILE A 86 6.50 12.66 2.97
N PRO A 87 5.61 13.39 2.27
CA PRO A 87 4.54 14.13 2.92
C PRO A 87 3.49 13.18 3.49
N PHE A 88 3.03 13.51 4.69
CA PHE A 88 1.92 12.87 5.36
C PHE A 88 0.67 13.73 5.26
N LEU A 89 -0.46 13.09 4.98
CA LEU A 89 -1.78 13.68 4.87
C LEU A 89 -2.68 13.12 5.98
N GLY A 90 -3.68 13.91 6.39
CA GLY A 90 -4.60 13.58 7.49
C GLY A 90 -6.07 13.45 7.09
N GLN A 91 -6.36 13.02 5.85
CA GLN A 91 -7.70 13.07 5.29
C GLN A 91 -8.45 11.74 5.47
N SER A 92 -9.65 11.82 6.07
CA SER A 92 -10.47 10.64 6.37
C SER A 92 -11.35 10.17 5.20
N ASP A 93 -11.71 11.09 4.29
CA ASP A 93 -12.49 10.79 3.10
C ASP A 93 -11.56 10.51 1.90
N PRO A 94 -11.49 9.26 1.40
CA PRO A 94 -10.63 8.89 0.27
C PRO A 94 -10.77 9.75 -0.98
N SER A 95 -11.96 10.31 -1.22
CA SER A 95 -12.25 11.14 -2.40
C SER A 95 -11.62 12.53 -2.32
N LYS A 96 -11.24 12.96 -1.11
CA LYS A 96 -10.64 14.27 -0.82
C LYS A 96 -9.13 14.21 -0.64
N ILE A 97 -8.53 13.02 -0.68
CA ILE A 97 -7.07 12.88 -0.63
C ILE A 97 -6.52 13.28 -2.00
N ARG A 98 -6.00 14.50 -2.12
CA ARG A 98 -5.56 15.10 -3.39
C ARG A 98 -4.32 14.42 -3.99
N TRP A 99 -4.44 13.16 -4.42
CA TRP A 99 -3.37 12.35 -4.98
C TRP A 99 -2.74 12.97 -6.23
N SER A 100 -3.53 13.71 -7.01
CA SER A 100 -3.06 14.48 -8.17
C SER A 100 -1.92 15.44 -7.82
N ASP A 101 -1.99 16.11 -6.66
CA ASP A 101 -0.99 17.11 -6.23
C ASP A 101 0.39 16.48 -5.99
N TYR A 102 0.40 15.16 -5.73
CA TYR A 102 1.60 14.34 -5.49
C TYR A 102 1.92 13.44 -6.70
N LYS A 103 1.10 13.47 -7.75
CA LYS A 103 1.23 12.64 -8.96
C LYS A 103 1.27 11.15 -8.65
N ALA A 104 0.51 10.69 -7.65
CA ALA A 104 0.43 9.27 -7.31
C ALA A 104 -0.26 8.50 -8.45
N GLU A 105 0.39 7.45 -8.94
CA GLU A 105 -0.13 6.63 -10.02
C GLU A 105 -0.86 5.41 -9.47
N VAL A 106 -0.29 4.77 -8.46
CA VAL A 106 -0.90 3.65 -7.75
C VAL A 106 -1.11 4.04 -6.30
N VAL A 107 -2.28 3.77 -5.74
CA VAL A 107 -2.53 3.89 -4.30
C VAL A 107 -2.64 2.49 -3.70
N LEU A 108 -1.86 2.25 -2.65
CA LEU A 108 -2.01 1.08 -1.81
C LEU A 108 -3.02 1.41 -0.71
N GLU A 109 -4.17 0.76 -0.77
CA GLU A 109 -5.24 0.91 0.22
C GLU A 109 -5.01 -0.09 1.36
N CYS A 110 -4.39 0.41 2.43
CA CYS A 110 -3.91 -0.34 3.59
C CYS A 110 -4.65 0.00 4.89
N THR A 111 -5.76 0.75 4.82
CA THR A 111 -6.56 1.10 6.01
C THR A 111 -7.41 -0.06 6.52
N GLY A 112 -7.77 -1.00 5.63
CA GLY A 112 -8.76 -2.05 5.90
C GLY A 112 -10.22 -1.57 5.96
N ALA A 113 -10.46 -0.25 5.89
CA ALA A 113 -11.81 0.33 5.92
C ALA A 113 -12.44 0.36 4.52
N PHE A 114 -11.64 0.56 3.48
CA PHE A 114 -12.09 0.68 2.10
C PHE A 114 -11.71 -0.58 1.31
N THR A 115 -12.44 -1.67 1.56
CA THR A 115 -12.20 -2.97 0.92
C THR A 115 -13.24 -3.33 -0.15
N GLY A 116 -14.09 -2.39 -0.55
CA GLY A 116 -15.06 -2.57 -1.63
C GLY A 116 -14.90 -1.52 -2.73
N GLN A 117 -15.98 -1.26 -3.47
CA GLN A 117 -16.00 -0.21 -4.51
C GLN A 117 -15.67 1.19 -3.97
N ASN A 118 -15.85 1.40 -2.67
CA ASN A 118 -15.46 2.63 -1.99
C ASN A 118 -13.95 2.91 -2.04
N ALA A 119 -13.10 1.90 -2.25
CA ALA A 119 -11.67 2.10 -2.54
C ALA A 119 -11.45 2.88 -3.86
N GLY A 120 -12.39 2.75 -4.82
CA GLY A 120 -12.37 3.50 -6.08
C GLY A 120 -12.50 5.01 -5.91
N LEU A 121 -12.84 5.51 -4.71
CA LEU A 121 -12.82 6.94 -4.41
C LEU A 121 -11.42 7.57 -4.56
N HIS A 122 -10.34 6.80 -4.39
CA HIS A 122 -8.99 7.29 -4.67
C HIS A 122 -8.75 7.61 -6.15
N LEU A 123 -9.42 6.89 -7.06
CA LEU A 123 -9.36 7.17 -8.50
C LEU A 123 -9.95 8.56 -8.79
N LYS A 124 -11.08 8.89 -8.14
CA LYS A 124 -11.68 10.23 -8.22
C LYS A 124 -10.77 11.31 -7.65
N ALA A 125 -9.93 10.94 -6.68
CA ALA A 125 -9.01 11.86 -6.02
C ALA A 125 -7.66 12.02 -6.74
N GLY A 126 -7.48 11.36 -7.90
CA GLY A 126 -6.34 11.58 -8.80
C GLY A 126 -5.41 10.39 -9.01
N ALA A 127 -5.60 9.29 -8.30
CA ALA A 127 -4.84 8.08 -8.52
C ALA A 127 -5.25 7.41 -9.84
N LYS A 128 -4.33 6.72 -10.52
CA LYS A 128 -4.65 5.97 -11.75
C LYS A 128 -5.10 4.54 -11.44
N LYS A 129 -4.57 3.95 -10.37
CA LYS A 129 -4.88 2.59 -9.91
C LYS A 129 -4.93 2.51 -8.40
N VAL A 130 -5.67 1.54 -7.90
CA VAL A 130 -5.81 1.24 -6.47
C VAL A 130 -5.62 -0.25 -6.25
N VAL A 131 -4.75 -0.60 -5.30
CA VAL A 131 -4.50 -1.97 -4.85
C VAL A 131 -4.93 -2.08 -3.39
N ILE A 132 -5.98 -2.86 -3.13
CA ILE A 132 -6.48 -3.15 -1.79
C ILE A 132 -5.58 -4.23 -1.16
N SER A 133 -5.03 -3.96 0.02
CA SER A 133 -4.14 -4.90 0.73
C SER A 133 -4.88 -5.96 1.55
N ALA A 134 -6.12 -6.28 1.17
CA ALA A 134 -7.02 -7.20 1.87
C ALA A 134 -8.03 -7.79 0.86
N PRO A 135 -8.72 -8.90 1.20
CA PRO A 135 -9.79 -9.44 0.36
C PRO A 135 -10.85 -8.39 0.07
N ALA A 136 -11.22 -8.26 -1.20
CA ALA A 136 -12.29 -7.37 -1.58
C ALA A 136 -13.66 -7.88 -1.08
N LYS A 137 -14.48 -6.98 -0.52
CA LYS A 137 -15.86 -7.28 -0.12
C LYS A 137 -16.79 -7.44 -1.32
N ASP A 138 -16.47 -6.79 -2.44
CA ASP A 138 -17.22 -6.91 -3.69
C ASP A 138 -16.52 -7.90 -4.63
N LYS A 139 -17.25 -8.96 -5.03
CA LYS A 139 -16.77 -10.00 -5.94
C LYS A 139 -16.41 -9.47 -7.33
N LYS A 140 -16.88 -8.27 -7.70
CA LYS A 140 -16.53 -7.62 -8.98
C LYS A 140 -15.11 -7.06 -8.99
N ILE A 141 -14.48 -6.90 -7.82
CA ILE A 141 -13.09 -6.45 -7.74
C ILE A 141 -12.20 -7.69 -7.91
N PRO A 142 -11.42 -7.79 -9.00
CA PRO A 142 -10.58 -8.94 -9.22
C PRO A 142 -9.49 -9.03 -8.15
N THR A 143 -9.18 -10.26 -7.77
CA THR A 143 -8.09 -10.57 -6.85
C THR A 143 -6.94 -11.20 -7.63
N PHE A 144 -5.75 -10.65 -7.47
CA PHE A 144 -4.54 -11.17 -8.09
C PHE A 144 -3.58 -11.62 -7.00
N ILE A 145 -3.06 -12.84 -7.15
CA ILE A 145 -2.04 -13.45 -6.31
C ILE A 145 -0.84 -13.74 -7.20
N LEU A 146 0.30 -13.14 -6.86
CA LEU A 146 1.55 -13.33 -7.58
C LEU A 146 1.99 -14.80 -7.51
N GLY A 147 2.51 -15.32 -8.61
CA GLY A 147 2.82 -16.73 -8.88
C GLY A 147 1.61 -17.59 -9.27
N VAL A 148 0.38 -17.07 -9.19
CA VAL A 148 -0.85 -17.86 -9.32
C VAL A 148 -1.64 -17.43 -10.55
N ASN A 149 -2.14 -16.19 -10.58
CA ASN A 149 -3.06 -15.71 -11.60
C ASN A 149 -2.75 -14.28 -12.10
N GLU A 150 -1.58 -13.73 -11.80
CA GLU A 150 -1.17 -12.39 -12.22
C GLU A 150 -1.13 -12.21 -13.74
N ASP A 151 -0.89 -13.27 -14.50
CA ASP A 151 -0.89 -13.26 -15.97
C ASP A 151 -2.27 -12.92 -16.56
N SER A 152 -3.34 -13.09 -15.76
CA SER A 152 -4.70 -12.73 -16.15
C SER A 152 -5.03 -11.25 -15.98
N TYR A 153 -4.09 -10.46 -15.43
CA TYR A 153 -4.26 -9.02 -15.23
C TYR A 153 -4.45 -8.27 -16.56
N LYS A 154 -5.58 -7.59 -16.71
CA LYS A 154 -5.96 -6.83 -17.92
C LYS A 154 -6.05 -5.34 -17.62
N ASN A 155 -5.04 -4.82 -16.92
CA ASN A 155 -4.89 -3.39 -16.63
C ASN A 155 -6.00 -2.81 -15.73
N GLU A 156 -6.63 -3.65 -14.90
CA GLU A 156 -7.68 -3.23 -13.98
C GLU A 156 -7.20 -2.11 -13.05
N VAL A 157 -8.08 -1.13 -12.85
CA VAL A 157 -7.78 0.09 -12.08
C VAL A 157 -8.05 -0.06 -10.59
N LEU A 158 -8.84 -1.05 -10.20
CA LEU A 158 -9.14 -1.39 -8.81
C LEU A 158 -9.02 -2.90 -8.66
N LEU A 159 -8.13 -3.34 -7.79
CA LEU A 159 -7.86 -4.76 -7.57
C LEU A 159 -7.51 -5.04 -6.11
N SER A 160 -7.62 -6.31 -5.72
CA SER A 160 -7.22 -6.82 -4.41
C SER A 160 -5.99 -7.70 -4.52
N ASN A 161 -5.07 -7.57 -3.57
CA ASN A 161 -3.94 -8.50 -3.40
C ASN A 161 -4.29 -9.69 -2.48
N GLY A 162 -5.57 -9.95 -2.25
CA GLY A 162 -6.06 -11.02 -1.38
C GLY A 162 -5.68 -10.82 0.10
N SER A 163 -5.66 -11.92 0.84
CA SER A 163 -5.17 -11.96 2.23
C SER A 163 -3.78 -12.59 2.30
N CYS A 164 -3.08 -12.43 3.43
CA CYS A 164 -1.83 -13.14 3.68
C CYS A 164 -2.02 -14.67 3.64
N THR A 165 -3.11 -15.20 4.19
CA THR A 165 -3.45 -16.63 4.12
C THR A 165 -3.68 -17.09 2.68
N THR A 166 -4.39 -16.29 1.87
CA THR A 166 -4.58 -16.58 0.43
C THR A 166 -3.24 -16.63 -0.31
N ASN A 167 -2.36 -15.66 -0.07
CA ASN A 167 -1.03 -15.64 -0.69
C ASN A 167 -0.16 -16.83 -0.25
N CYS A 168 -0.35 -17.34 0.98
CA CYS A 168 0.35 -18.54 1.47
C CYS A 168 -0.14 -19.81 0.78
N VAL A 169 -1.46 -20.01 0.72
CA VAL A 169 -2.05 -21.29 0.29
C VAL A 169 -2.21 -21.41 -1.24
N ALA A 170 -2.48 -20.32 -1.94
CA ALA A 170 -2.85 -20.38 -3.36
C ALA A 170 -1.76 -20.96 -4.28
N PRO A 171 -0.45 -20.65 -4.09
CA PRO A 171 0.60 -21.30 -4.89
C PRO A 171 0.67 -22.82 -4.69
N ILE A 172 0.44 -23.28 -3.45
CA ILE A 172 0.42 -24.71 -3.12
C ILE A 172 -0.76 -25.40 -3.79
N VAL A 173 -1.95 -24.78 -3.70
CA VAL A 173 -3.17 -25.30 -4.33
C VAL A 173 -3.02 -25.36 -5.85
N LYS A 174 -2.47 -24.30 -6.48
CA LYS A 174 -2.21 -24.29 -7.93
C LYS A 174 -1.32 -25.46 -8.35
N LEU A 175 -0.23 -25.72 -7.63
CA LEU A 175 0.67 -26.83 -7.93
C LEU A 175 -0.03 -28.19 -7.81
N ILE A 176 -0.84 -28.39 -6.76
CA ILE A 176 -1.60 -29.64 -6.57
C ILE A 176 -2.62 -29.81 -7.70
N ASP A 177 -3.39 -28.77 -8.01
CA ASP A 177 -4.40 -28.80 -9.07
C ASP A 177 -3.81 -29.18 -10.44
N GLU A 178 -2.71 -28.51 -10.82
CA GLU A 178 -2.08 -28.71 -12.13
C GLU A 178 -1.39 -30.08 -12.28
N LYS A 179 -0.93 -30.69 -11.18
CA LYS A 179 -0.13 -31.93 -11.23
C LYS A 179 -0.91 -33.18 -10.85
N ILE A 180 -1.85 -33.05 -9.92
CA ILE A 180 -2.53 -34.18 -9.28
C ILE A 180 -4.05 -34.03 -9.43
N GLY A 181 -4.55 -32.79 -9.37
CA GLY A 181 -5.97 -32.49 -9.19
C GLY A 181 -6.41 -32.74 -7.74
N PHE A 182 -7.51 -32.12 -7.33
CA PHE A 182 -8.15 -32.37 -6.03
C PHE A 182 -9.67 -32.25 -6.15
N GLN A 183 -10.40 -32.99 -5.31
CA GLN A 183 -11.88 -32.91 -5.26
C GLN A 183 -12.35 -31.96 -4.17
N GLU A 184 -11.74 -32.02 -2.99
CA GLU A 184 -12.06 -31.21 -1.82
C GLU A 184 -10.80 -30.95 -0.98
N GLY A 185 -10.83 -29.90 -0.17
CA GLY A 185 -9.71 -29.51 0.68
C GLY A 185 -10.19 -28.68 1.87
N VAL A 186 -9.57 -28.90 3.03
CA VAL A 186 -9.83 -28.14 4.26
C VAL A 186 -8.55 -27.43 4.65
N LEU A 187 -8.68 -26.15 4.98
CA LEU A 187 -7.60 -25.28 5.44
C LEU A 187 -7.95 -24.77 6.85
N THR A 188 -6.98 -24.80 7.75
CA THR A 188 -7.08 -24.29 9.12
C THR A 188 -6.03 -23.22 9.34
#